data_AF-A0AAW2VZF7-F1
#
_entry.id   AF-A0AAW2VZF7-F1
#
_cell.length_a   1.000
_cell.length_b   1.000
_cell.length_c   1.000
_cell.angle_alpha   90.00
_cell.angle_beta   90.00
_cell.angle_gamma   90.00
#
_symmetry.space_group_name_H-M   'P 1'
#
loop_
_entity.id
_entity.type
_entity.pdbx_description
1 polymer ?
#
loop_
_entity_poly.entity_id
_entity_poly.type
_entity_poly.pdbx_seq_one_letter_code
_entity_poly.pdbx_strand_id
1 'polypeptide(L)' 'MSIQIGLLQCAVSNAPVVAHNAGVRLWIPEPKTYNCVRDAKEVENFLLDIKQYFLAANVEDEARKVLTVMMY' A
#
# COMPACT_ATOMS: atom_id res chain seq x y z
N MET A 1 13.81 -0.73 22.13
CA MET A 1 14.25 -0.33 20.77
C MET A 1 13.18 -0.81 19.78
N SER A 2 12.00 -0.18 19.73
CA SER A 2 11.64 1.05 18.98
C SER A 2 11.70 0.95 17.44
N ILE A 3 11.59 -0.25 16.87
CA ILE A 3 11.61 -0.44 15.40
C ILE A 3 10.19 -0.48 14.81
N GLN A 4 9.15 -0.71 15.62
CA GLN A 4 7.76 -0.83 15.14
C GLN A 4 7.03 0.50 14.92
N ILE A 5 7.63 1.65 15.27
CA ILE A 5 6.98 2.96 15.12
C ILE A 5 7.26 3.57 13.72
N GLY A 6 8.32 3.14 13.02
CA GLY A 6 8.73 3.76 11.75
C GLY A 6 7.79 3.51 10.56
N LEU A 7 7.00 2.43 10.59
CA LEU A 7 6.05 2.10 9.50
C LEU A 7 4.67 2.73 9.72
N LEU A 8 4.31 3.11 10.95
CA LEU A 8 3.01 3.70 11.27
C LEU A 8 3.00 5.23 11.11
N GLN A 9 4.15 5.86 10.94
CA GLN A 9 4.24 7.32 10.94
C GLN A 9 3.85 7.97 9.60
N CYS A 10 3.81 7.21 8.49
CA CYS A 10 3.43 7.75 7.18
C CYS A 10 1.91 7.82 6.94
N ALA A 11 1.11 7.17 7.79
CA ALA A 11 -0.36 7.34 7.77
C ALA A 11 -0.83 8.49 8.68
N VAL A 12 -0.03 8.87 9.69
CA VAL A 12 -0.32 9.98 10.62
C VAL A 12 0.34 11.28 10.21
N SER A 13 1.47 11.24 9.51
CA SER A 13 2.17 12.42 9.02
C SER A 13 2.08 12.46 7.50
N ASN A 14 1.53 13.56 6.95
CA ASN A 14 1.54 13.93 5.53
C ASN A 14 2.98 14.21 5.03
N ALA A 15 3.95 13.36 5.38
CA ALA A 15 5.34 13.48 5.00
C ALA A 15 5.56 12.78 3.65
N PRO A 16 6.36 13.38 2.75
CA PRO A 16 6.55 12.84 1.42
C PRO A 16 7.21 11.47 1.53
N VAL A 17 6.67 10.50 0.78
CA VAL A 17 7.26 9.17 0.58
C VAL A 17 8.69 9.37 0.11
N VAL A 18 9.65 9.16 1.01
CA VAL A 18 11.07 9.17 0.67
C VAL A 18 11.29 7.93 -0.20
N ALA A 19 11.68 8.17 -1.45
CA ALA A 19 12.16 7.13 -2.34
C ALA A 19 13.28 6.34 -1.64
N HIS A 20 13.00 5.09 -1.28
CA HIS A 20 13.95 4.26 -0.56
C HIS A 20 15.00 3.70 -1.53
N ASN A 21 16.24 4.08 -1.25
CA ASN A 21 17.49 3.56 -1.78
C ASN A 21 17.44 2.05 -2.10
N ALA A 22 17.93 1.72 -3.31
CA ALA A 22 17.94 0.40 -3.97
C ALA A 22 18.81 -0.70 -3.30
N GLY A 23 18.96 -0.70 -1.97
CA GLY A 23 19.85 -1.63 -1.25
C GLY A 23 19.16 -2.55 -0.24
N VAL A 24 17.95 -2.23 0.20
CA VAL A 24 17.17 -3.08 1.11
C VAL A 24 15.97 -3.59 0.34
N ARG A 25 15.95 -4.88 0.01
CA ARG A 25 14.76 -5.56 -0.52
C ARG A 25 13.74 -5.64 0.62
N LEU A 26 13.10 -4.50 0.89
CA LEU A 26 12.03 -4.37 1.87
C LEU A 26 10.94 -5.37 1.46
N TRP A 27 10.55 -6.22 2.40
CA TRP A 27 9.40 -7.09 2.20
C TRP A 27 8.18 -6.21 2.02
N ILE A 28 7.60 -6.21 0.82
CA ILE A 28 6.39 -5.46 0.52
C ILE A 28 5.23 -6.28 1.07
N PRO A 29 4.46 -5.76 2.04
CA PRO A 29 3.27 -6.45 2.54
C PRO A 29 2.23 -6.59 1.42
N GLU A 30 1.57 -7.75 1.36
CA GLU A 30 0.47 -7.95 0.42
C GLU A 30 -0.76 -7.08 0.79
N PRO A 31 -1.54 -6.61 -0.19
CA PRO A 31 -2.76 -5.85 0.07
C PRO A 31 -3.81 -6.68 0.81
N LYS A 32 -4.65 -5.99 1.59
CA LYS A 32 -5.82 -6.62 2.19
C LYS A 32 -6.92 -6.79 1.12
N THR A 33 -7.64 -7.90 1.18
CA THR A 33 -8.79 -8.15 0.31
C THR A 33 -10.00 -7.30 0.71
N TYR A 34 -10.80 -6.91 -0.29
CA TYR A 34 -12.05 -6.20 -0.11
C TYR A 34 -13.17 -7.17 0.27
N ASN A 35 -13.87 -6.91 1.39
CA ASN A 35 -14.93 -7.82 1.88
C ASN A 35 -16.31 -7.48 1.30
N CYS A 36 -16.38 -6.56 0.34
CA CYS A 36 -17.62 -6.17 -0.34
C CYS A 36 -18.71 -5.67 0.62
N VAL A 37 -18.33 -5.05 1.74
CA VAL A 37 -19.29 -4.43 2.67
C VAL A 37 -19.74 -3.11 2.07
N ARG A 38 -21.00 -2.74 2.28
CA ARG A 38 -21.56 -1.44 1.89
C ARG A 38 -21.10 -0.35 2.87
N ASP A 39 -19.79 -0.24 3.05
CA ASP A 39 -19.14 0.70 3.96
C ASP A 39 -18.15 1.57 3.18
N ALA A 40 -18.34 2.89 3.22
CA ALA A 40 -17.51 3.83 2.48
C ALA A 40 -16.06 3.84 2.97
N LYS A 41 -15.84 3.61 4.27
CA LYS A 41 -14.51 3.57 4.89
C LYS A 41 -13.77 2.30 4.49
N GLU A 42 -14.47 1.17 4.34
CA GLU A 42 -13.86 -0.05 3.80
C GLU A 42 -13.33 0.17 2.38
N VAL A 43 -14.15 0.77 1.50
CA VAL A 43 -13.76 1.09 0.14
C VAL A 43 -12.55 2.01 0.11
N GLU A 44 -12.53 3.05 0.94
CA GLU A 44 -11.41 3.98 1.04
C GLU A 44 -10.13 3.29 1.52
N ASN A 45 -10.22 2.46 2.56
CA ASN A 45 -9.07 1.71 3.08
C ASN A 45 -8.50 0.76 2.03
N PHE A 46 -9.35 0.00 1.34
CA PHE A 46 -8.91 -0.91 0.28
C PHE A 46 -8.16 -0.18 -0.84
N LEU A 47 -8.72 0.94 -1.32
CA LEU A 47 -8.08 1.74 -2.37
C LEU A 47 -6.75 2.34 -1.91
N LEU A 48 -6.65 2.74 -0.63
CA LEU A 48 -5.41 3.26 -0.06
C LEU A 48 -4.34 2.16 0.02
N ASP A 49 -4.70 0.98 0.53
CA ASP A 49 -3.81 -0.16 0.66
C ASP A 49 -3.25 -0.61 -0.71
N ILE A 50 -4.11 -0.73 -1.71
CA ILE A 50 -3.72 -1.10 -3.08
C ILE A 50 -2.81 -0.05 -3.73
N LYS A 51 -3.06 1.24 -3.52
CA LYS A 51 -2.20 2.32 -4.03
C LYS A 51 -0.81 2.27 -3.40
N GLN A 52 -0.73 2.07 -2.09
CA GLN A 52 0.55 1.92 -1.40
C GLN A 52 1.31 0.69 -1.88
N TYR A 53 0.62 -0.41 -2.10
CA TYR A 53 1.21 -1.62 -2.68
C TYR A 53 1.82 -1.36 -4.06
N PHE A 54 1.13 -0.68 -4.97
CA PHE A 54 1.69 -0.37 -6.29
C PHE A 54 2.93 0.53 -6.21
N LEU A 55 2.92 1.52 -5.31
CA LEU A 55 4.08 2.40 -5.10
C LEU A 55 5.27 1.63 -4.52
N ALA A 56 5.03 0.74 -3.56
CA ALA A 56 6.06 -0.07 -2.92
C ALA A 56 6.61 -1.17 -3.86
N ALA A 57 5.76 -1.78 -4.67
CA ALA A 57 6.10 -2.83 -5.64
C ALA A 57 6.56 -2.29 -7.00
N ASN A 58 6.59 -0.97 -7.17
CA ASN A 58 6.95 -0.29 -8.42
C ASN A 58 6.16 -0.81 -9.63
N VAL A 59 4.85 -1.08 -9.43
CA VAL A 59 3.95 -1.55 -10.49
C VAL A 59 3.47 -0.34 -11.27
N GLU A 60 4.06 -0.10 -12.44
CA GLU A 60 3.73 1.07 -13.27
C GLU A 60 2.66 0.75 -14.34
N ASP A 61 2.62 -0.49 -14.81
CA ASP A 61 1.72 -0.95 -15.88
C ASP A 61 0.25 -0.98 -15.43
N GLU A 62 -0.59 -0.17 -16.10
CA GLU A 62 -2.01 -0.01 -15.76
C GLU A 62 -2.80 -1.32 -15.90
N ALA A 63 -2.49 -2.14 -16.92
CA ALA A 63 -3.16 -3.43 -17.09
C ALA A 63 -2.89 -4.36 -15.88
N ARG A 64 -1.64 -4.40 -15.41
CA ARG A 64 -1.26 -5.14 -14.19
C ARG A 64 -1.91 -4.56 -12.94
N LYS A 65 -2.03 -3.23 -12.82
CA LYS A 65 -2.74 -2.61 -11.70
C LYS A 65 -4.20 -3.08 -11.65
N VAL A 66 -4.91 -2.98 -12.78
CA VAL A 66 -6.32 -3.43 -12.87
C VAL A 66 -6.46 -4.91 -12.52
N LEU A 67 -5.62 -5.77 -13.08
CA LEU A 67 -5.64 -7.21 -12.77
C LEU A 67 -5.36 -7.48 -11.28
N THR A 68 -4.47 -6.71 -10.66
CA THR A 68 -4.18 -6.84 -9.23
C THR A 68 -5.39 -6.45 -8.40
N VAL A 69 -6.03 -5.31 -8.68
CA VAL A 69 -7.24 -4.89 -7.96
C VAL A 69 -8.38 -5.91 -8.10
N MET A 70 -8.46 -6.64 -9.22
CA MET A 70 -9.47 -7.68 -9.38
C MET A 70 -9.23 -8.94 -8.54
N MET A 71 -8.00 -9.18 -8.09
CA MET A 71 -7.65 -10.37 -7.30
C MET A 71 -7.83 -10.17 -5.79
N TYR A 72 -7.88 -8.92 -5.33
CA TYR A 72 -7.99 -8.54 -3.92
C TYR A 72 -9.33 -7.86 -3.65
#